data_AF-A0A6J1MY42-F1
#
_entry.id   AF-A0A6J1MY42-F1
#
_cell.length_a   1.000
_cell.length_b   1.000
_cell.length_c   1.000
_cell.angle_alpha   90.00
_cell.angle_beta   90.00
_cell.angle_gamma   90.00
#
_symmetry.space_group_name_H-M   'P 1'
#
loop_
_entity.id
_entity.type
_entity.pdbx_description
1 polymer ?
#
loop_
_entity_poly.entity_id
_entity_poly.type
_entity_poly.pdbx_seq_one_letter_code
_entity_poly.pdbx_strand_id
1 'polypeptide(L)'
;MIPLTFLLLCLLWCPFCVCRRLGQSCIIPMGNKTESGICEEIYNCPYANALTNKEQRKPKMCWFNDDIRIVCCPLKDKLHTLGLFGKMYESSSEGVKRSANTICRYDGTLQKCCPAPRAAPPPSEHGCPSLDTPEAPPDFTIAQRIAWDKCMEYQRYVEPCVAGKSPYTGRVDKHRLIRVKRCFIGRPQNRYRISGGEDANYKEFPHMAVLGHYNYTAFTVEWGAGGSLINEQFILTAAHVLYDPSRPLRYALLGTLNNTDFRNGSLYSVVRTIPHPLYDFYKQKNDIALLQLDRPVLMSEFIRPICLFVPSFRTEDGQRTVAGWGATGKSPGMSQMLQMTDNLYITDHTECLKLKSNSKFNFTSKFHICAKSPALNKSDSCQGDSGGPLMILNSTFCSYVVEGVVSFGAGNCALGAAAVYTRVDGYLDWLVRNVWPDDWNTAKGQPVMYI
;
A
#
# COMPACT_ATOMS: atom_id res chain seq x y z
N MET A 1 -73.46 25.21 -30.96
CA MET A 1 -72.27 26.07 -31.10
C MET A 1 -72.00 26.73 -29.75
N ILE A 2 -71.04 26.19 -29.01
CA ILE A 2 -70.47 26.74 -27.76
C ILE A 2 -68.96 26.59 -27.91
N PRO A 3 -68.15 27.59 -27.50
CA PRO A 3 -67.07 28.10 -28.33
C PRO A 3 -65.70 27.48 -28.06
N LEU A 4 -64.80 27.71 -29.02
CA LEU A 4 -63.38 27.35 -29.11
C LEU A 4 -62.47 27.83 -27.95
N THR A 5 -63.03 28.19 -26.79
CA THR A 5 -62.29 28.82 -25.68
C THR A 5 -61.85 27.85 -24.58
N PHE A 6 -62.24 26.57 -24.64
CA PHE A 6 -61.77 25.57 -23.67
C PHE A 6 -60.45 24.88 -24.02
N LEU A 7 -59.95 25.01 -25.26
CA LEU A 7 -58.68 24.39 -25.65
C LEU A 7 -57.44 25.23 -25.31
N LEU A 8 -57.60 26.52 -24.97
CA LEU A 8 -56.48 27.42 -24.68
C LEU A 8 -56.13 27.56 -23.19
N LEU A 9 -56.93 27.01 -22.28
CA LEU A 9 -56.71 27.13 -20.83
C LEU A 9 -55.84 26.01 -20.21
N CYS A 10 -55.53 24.93 -20.95
CA CYS A 10 -54.58 23.91 -20.47
C CYS A 10 -53.11 24.25 -20.73
N LEU A 11 -52.79 25.27 -21.54
CA LEU A 11 -51.41 25.62 -21.88
C LEU A 11 -50.73 26.60 -20.90
N LEU A 12 -51.45 27.06 -19.87
CA LEU A 12 -50.92 28.09 -18.95
C LEU A 12 -50.67 27.60 -17.52
N TRP A 13 -50.87 26.30 -17.22
CA TRP A 13 -50.71 25.74 -15.87
C TRP A 13 -49.80 24.50 -15.80
N CYS A 14 -48.67 24.49 -16.52
CA CYS A 14 -47.59 23.55 -16.20
C CYS A 14 -46.17 24.10 -16.49
N PRO A 15 -45.67 25.09 -15.72
CA PRO A 15 -44.33 25.63 -15.91
C PRO A 15 -43.21 24.72 -15.33
N PHE A 16 -43.55 23.55 -14.76
CA PHE A 16 -42.58 22.68 -14.07
C PHE A 16 -42.56 21.21 -14.52
N CYS A 17 -43.23 20.86 -15.63
CA CYS A 17 -42.93 19.60 -16.31
C CYS A 17 -41.70 19.77 -17.20
N VAL A 18 -40.52 19.91 -16.58
CA VAL A 18 -39.25 19.77 -17.32
C VAL A 18 -39.08 18.30 -17.63
N CYS A 19 -39.54 17.98 -18.81
CA CYS A 19 -39.47 16.68 -19.40
C CYS A 19 -38.03 16.40 -19.84
N ARG A 20 -37.39 15.41 -19.19
CA ARG A 20 -35.97 15.13 -19.37
C ARG A 20 -35.75 13.94 -20.30
N ARG A 21 -34.87 14.11 -21.28
CA ARG A 21 -34.49 13.05 -22.24
C ARG A 21 -33.52 12.06 -21.61
N LEU A 22 -33.39 10.89 -22.23
CA LEU A 22 -32.42 9.87 -21.84
C LEU A 22 -30.99 10.48 -21.78
N GLY A 23 -30.24 10.15 -20.74
CA GLY A 23 -28.90 10.68 -20.48
C GLY A 23 -28.85 12.06 -19.80
N GLN A 24 -29.97 12.75 -19.62
CA GLN A 24 -29.99 14.03 -18.88
C GLN A 24 -29.91 13.82 -17.37
N SER A 25 -29.25 14.74 -16.66
CA SER A 25 -29.21 14.74 -15.21
C SER A 25 -30.61 14.85 -14.62
N CYS A 26 -30.84 14.39 -13.40
CA CYS A 26 -32.10 14.50 -12.69
C CYS A 26 -31.85 14.41 -11.17
N ILE A 27 -32.88 14.71 -10.37
CA ILE A 27 -32.77 14.72 -8.90
C ILE A 27 -33.83 13.80 -8.30
N ILE A 28 -33.40 12.97 -7.36
CA ILE A 28 -34.22 12.00 -6.63
C ILE A 28 -34.47 12.54 -5.22
N PRO A 29 -35.74 12.82 -4.85
CA PRO A 29 -36.07 13.24 -3.49
C PRO A 29 -36.02 12.07 -2.50
N MET A 30 -35.34 12.27 -1.37
CA MET A 30 -35.07 11.27 -0.34
C MET A 30 -35.40 11.82 1.05
N GLY A 31 -36.69 12.04 1.33
CA GLY A 31 -37.12 12.71 2.56
C GLY A 31 -36.58 14.14 2.60
N ASN A 32 -35.73 14.46 3.59
CA ASN A 32 -35.09 15.78 3.74
C ASN A 32 -33.81 15.94 2.91
N LYS A 33 -33.40 14.93 2.13
CA LYS A 33 -32.21 14.97 1.28
C LYS A 33 -32.59 14.82 -0.20
N THR A 34 -31.65 15.19 -1.07
CA THR A 34 -31.76 15.00 -2.52
C THR A 34 -30.50 14.31 -3.04
N GLU A 35 -30.67 13.39 -4.00
CA GLU A 35 -29.56 12.73 -4.67
C GLU A 35 -29.60 12.93 -6.18
N SER A 36 -28.42 13.05 -6.79
CA SER A 36 -28.28 13.24 -8.22
C SER A 36 -28.37 11.92 -8.97
N GLY A 37 -28.97 11.96 -10.15
CA GLY A 37 -29.09 10.82 -11.05
C GLY A 37 -29.06 11.22 -12.52
N ILE A 38 -29.25 10.23 -13.39
CA ILE A 38 -29.37 10.36 -14.83
C ILE A 38 -30.66 9.67 -15.28
N CYS A 39 -31.35 10.25 -16.25
CA CYS A 39 -32.54 9.67 -16.84
C CYS A 39 -32.19 8.46 -17.73
N GLU A 40 -32.67 7.28 -17.35
CA GLU A 40 -32.42 6.02 -18.05
C GLU A 40 -33.73 5.24 -18.24
N GLU A 41 -33.74 4.27 -19.16
CA GLU A 41 -34.85 3.32 -19.28
C GLU A 41 -35.02 2.52 -17.99
N ILE A 42 -36.28 2.27 -17.59
CA ILE A 42 -36.59 1.58 -16.33
C ILE A 42 -35.89 0.21 -16.22
N TYR A 43 -35.73 -0.52 -17.32
CA TYR A 43 -35.06 -1.81 -17.36
C TYR A 43 -33.56 -1.72 -17.06
N ASN A 44 -32.92 -0.58 -17.41
CA ASN A 44 -31.51 -0.32 -17.17
C ASN A 44 -31.23 0.32 -15.81
N CYS A 45 -32.27 0.56 -15.01
CA CYS A 45 -32.15 1.15 -13.68
C CYS A 45 -32.46 0.15 -12.55
N PRO A 46 -31.45 -0.51 -11.95
CA PRO A 46 -31.64 -1.43 -10.83
C PRO A 46 -32.36 -0.81 -9.64
N TYR A 47 -32.10 0.48 -9.38
CA TYR A 47 -32.76 1.24 -8.33
C TYR A 47 -34.28 1.35 -8.57
N ALA A 48 -34.70 1.68 -9.79
CA ALA A 48 -36.12 1.78 -10.14
C ALA A 48 -36.81 0.41 -10.11
N ASN A 49 -36.11 -0.64 -10.54
CA ASN A 49 -36.60 -2.02 -10.46
C ASN A 49 -36.78 -2.47 -9.00
N ALA A 50 -35.81 -2.18 -8.12
CA ALA A 50 -35.91 -2.49 -6.70
C ALA A 50 -37.04 -1.70 -6.02
N LEU A 51 -37.17 -0.40 -6.30
CA LEU A 51 -38.26 0.42 -5.79
C LEU A 51 -39.62 -0.14 -6.18
N THR A 52 -39.81 -0.46 -7.46
CA THR A 52 -41.10 -0.89 -7.99
C THR A 52 -41.46 -2.29 -7.51
N ASN A 53 -40.53 -3.24 -7.61
CA ASN A 53 -40.81 -4.66 -7.40
C ASN A 53 -40.68 -5.09 -5.95
N LYS A 54 -39.80 -4.46 -5.16
CA LYS A 54 -39.53 -4.87 -3.77
C LYS A 54 -40.10 -3.90 -2.75
N GLU A 55 -39.96 -2.60 -2.96
CA GLU A 55 -40.49 -1.59 -2.02
C GLU A 55 -41.94 -1.19 -2.34
N GLN A 56 -42.51 -1.62 -3.47
CA GLN A 56 -43.83 -1.22 -3.96
C GLN A 56 -43.99 0.31 -4.09
N ARG A 57 -42.89 1.00 -4.45
CA ARG A 57 -42.83 2.46 -4.60
C ARG A 57 -42.60 2.85 -6.06
N LYS A 58 -43.15 3.99 -6.46
CA LYS A 58 -42.97 4.51 -7.83
C LYS A 58 -41.64 5.26 -7.95
N PRO A 59 -40.80 4.96 -8.95
CA PRO A 59 -39.58 5.71 -9.21
C PRO A 59 -39.91 7.11 -9.73
N LYS A 60 -38.96 8.05 -9.57
CA LYS A 60 -39.09 9.39 -10.13
C LYS A 60 -39.05 9.31 -11.66
N MET A 61 -40.11 9.76 -12.31
CA MET A 61 -40.19 9.78 -13.76
C MET A 61 -39.43 10.97 -14.36
N CYS A 62 -38.72 10.71 -15.46
CA CYS A 62 -38.13 11.73 -16.32
C CYS A 62 -39.01 12.01 -17.55
N TRP A 63 -39.42 10.94 -18.26
CA TRP A 63 -40.18 10.98 -19.52
C TRP A 63 -40.72 9.58 -19.90
N PHE A 64 -41.39 9.45 -21.05
CA PHE A 64 -41.86 8.21 -21.66
C PHE A 64 -41.51 8.17 -23.15
N ASN A 65 -40.91 7.09 -23.65
CA ASN A 65 -40.60 6.92 -25.06
C ASN A 65 -41.25 5.64 -25.59
N ASP A 66 -42.27 5.75 -26.46
CA ASP A 66 -42.93 4.62 -27.13
C ASP A 66 -43.16 3.40 -26.20
N ASP A 67 -43.89 3.63 -25.11
CA ASP A 67 -44.21 2.70 -24.01
C ASP A 67 -43.10 2.38 -22.99
N ILE A 68 -41.86 2.81 -23.23
CA ILE A 68 -40.76 2.64 -22.27
C ILE A 68 -40.73 3.81 -21.27
N ARG A 69 -40.83 3.48 -19.99
CA ARG A 69 -40.68 4.43 -18.88
C ARG A 69 -39.21 4.87 -18.76
N ILE A 70 -38.96 6.18 -18.87
CA ILE A 70 -37.66 6.77 -18.55
C ILE A 70 -37.71 7.33 -17.13
N VAL A 71 -36.84 6.81 -16.28
CA VAL A 71 -36.81 7.07 -14.83
C VAL A 71 -35.49 7.73 -14.44
N CYS A 72 -35.50 8.49 -13.35
CA CYS A 72 -34.30 9.05 -12.78
C CYS A 72 -33.53 7.98 -11.99
N CYS A 73 -32.40 7.53 -12.53
CA CYS A 73 -31.55 6.52 -11.92
C CYS A 73 -30.37 7.17 -11.18
N PRO A 74 -30.10 6.84 -9.90
CA PRO A 74 -28.96 7.37 -9.19
C PRO A 74 -27.64 6.88 -9.81
N LEU A 75 -26.57 7.66 -9.62
CA LEU A 75 -25.24 7.27 -10.07
C LEU A 75 -24.78 5.97 -9.38
N LYS A 76 -24.11 5.09 -10.13
CA LYS A 76 -23.76 3.72 -9.70
C LYS A 76 -22.90 3.67 -8.44
N ASP A 77 -22.04 4.67 -8.24
CA ASP A 77 -21.14 4.85 -7.10
C ASP A 77 -21.85 5.29 -5.81
N LYS A 78 -23.13 5.68 -5.88
CA LYS A 78 -23.94 6.06 -4.72
C LYS A 78 -25.11 5.14 -4.45
N LEU A 79 -25.31 4.10 -5.28
CA LEU A 79 -26.48 3.22 -5.14
C LEU A 79 -26.53 2.54 -3.77
N HIS A 80 -25.36 2.21 -3.20
CA HIS A 80 -25.24 1.51 -1.91
C HIS A 80 -25.71 2.31 -0.71
N THR A 81 -25.99 3.61 -0.84
CA THR A 81 -26.47 4.46 0.26
C THR A 81 -28.00 4.60 0.28
N LEU A 82 -28.71 4.06 -0.72
CA LEU A 82 -30.12 4.38 -0.98
C LEU A 82 -31.07 3.22 -0.71
N GLY A 83 -32.21 3.50 -0.05
CA GLY A 83 -33.32 2.56 0.14
C GLY A 83 -32.88 1.19 0.69
N LEU A 84 -33.36 0.12 0.06
CA LEU A 84 -32.97 -1.26 0.36
C LEU A 84 -31.44 -1.51 0.27
N PHE A 85 -30.73 -0.88 -0.67
CA PHE A 85 -29.28 -1.03 -0.78
C PHE A 85 -28.56 -0.42 0.42
N GLY A 86 -28.98 0.76 0.87
CA GLY A 86 -28.50 1.40 2.10
C GLY A 86 -28.61 0.49 3.33
N LYS A 87 -29.71 -0.26 3.44
CA LYS A 87 -29.91 -1.24 4.51
C LYS A 87 -28.98 -2.45 4.37
N MET A 88 -28.76 -2.95 3.15
CA MET A 88 -27.89 -4.13 2.92
C MET A 88 -26.41 -3.86 3.24
N TYR A 89 -25.94 -2.63 3.00
CA TYR A 89 -24.54 -2.23 3.16
C TYR A 89 -24.23 -1.45 4.45
N GLU A 90 -25.19 -1.36 5.40
CA GLU A 90 -25.00 -0.88 6.79
C GLU A 90 -24.08 0.35 6.92
N SER A 91 -24.34 1.42 6.16
CA SER A 91 -23.58 2.69 6.17
C SER A 91 -22.13 2.65 5.65
N SER A 92 -21.71 1.57 4.98
CA SER A 92 -20.43 1.54 4.25
C SER A 92 -20.33 2.74 3.28
N SER A 93 -19.34 3.60 3.46
CA SER A 93 -19.14 4.77 2.60
C SER A 93 -18.66 4.40 1.19
N GLU A 94 -18.15 3.18 1.01
CA GLU A 94 -17.50 2.68 -0.21
C GLU A 94 -18.31 1.57 -0.92
N GLY A 95 -19.50 1.20 -0.43
CA GLY A 95 -20.37 0.20 -1.07
C GLY A 95 -19.84 -1.23 -1.00
N VAL A 96 -18.98 -1.50 0.00
CA VAL A 96 -18.37 -2.81 0.26
C VAL A 96 -18.80 -3.30 1.63
N LYS A 97 -19.37 -4.51 1.69
CA LYS A 97 -19.64 -5.25 2.93
C LYS A 97 -18.55 -6.29 3.14
N ARG A 98 -17.85 -6.21 4.27
CA ARG A 98 -16.77 -7.13 4.65
C ARG A 98 -17.25 -8.06 5.76
N SER A 99 -16.91 -9.33 5.64
CA SER A 99 -17.03 -10.35 6.69
C SER A 99 -15.74 -11.16 6.74
N ALA A 100 -15.56 -11.98 7.79
CA ALA A 100 -14.35 -12.80 7.97
C ALA A 100 -13.99 -13.67 6.76
N ASN A 101 -14.97 -14.06 5.93
CA ASN A 101 -14.76 -14.97 4.80
C ASN A 101 -15.20 -14.42 3.45
N THR A 102 -15.78 -13.21 3.39
CA THR A 102 -16.44 -12.74 2.17
C THR A 102 -16.40 -11.22 2.06
N ILE A 103 -16.03 -10.73 0.88
CA ILE A 103 -16.11 -9.32 0.50
C ILE A 103 -17.20 -9.22 -0.57
N CYS A 104 -18.24 -8.44 -0.30
CA CYS A 104 -19.33 -8.21 -1.23
C CYS A 104 -19.35 -6.76 -1.69
N ARG A 105 -19.32 -6.55 -3.01
CA ARG A 105 -19.41 -5.23 -3.65
C ARG A 105 -20.58 -5.19 -4.63
N TYR A 106 -21.18 -4.02 -4.77
CA TYR A 106 -22.18 -3.77 -5.81
C TYR A 106 -21.50 -3.19 -7.07
N ASP A 107 -21.76 -3.75 -8.25
CA ASP A 107 -21.14 -3.33 -9.52
C ASP A 107 -22.09 -2.55 -10.46
N GLY A 108 -23.29 -2.21 -9.98
CA GLY A 108 -24.33 -1.59 -10.79
C GLY A 108 -25.34 -2.58 -11.38
N THR A 109 -25.23 -3.89 -11.11
CA THR A 109 -26.21 -4.89 -11.54
C THR A 109 -26.62 -5.82 -10.39
N LEU A 110 -25.67 -6.52 -9.78
CA LEU A 110 -25.88 -7.49 -8.70
C LEU A 110 -24.79 -7.39 -7.63
N GLN A 111 -25.09 -7.92 -6.44
CA GLN A 111 -24.08 -8.10 -5.40
C GLN A 111 -23.08 -9.17 -5.85
N LYS A 112 -21.84 -8.78 -6.11
CA LYS A 112 -20.73 -9.70 -6.35
C LYS A 112 -19.98 -9.93 -5.05
N CYS A 113 -20.11 -11.14 -4.52
CA CYS A 113 -19.38 -11.59 -3.35
C CYS A 113 -18.20 -12.46 -3.79
N CYS A 114 -16.99 -12.03 -3.46
CA CYS A 114 -15.81 -12.86 -3.58
C CYS A 114 -15.49 -13.44 -2.20
N PRO A 115 -15.01 -14.70 -2.12
CA PRO A 115 -14.30 -15.15 -0.93
C PRO A 115 -13.25 -14.10 -0.59
N ALA A 116 -13.20 -13.65 0.67
CA ALA A 116 -12.04 -12.91 1.12
C ALA A 116 -10.85 -13.81 0.77
N PRO A 117 -9.82 -13.32 0.05
CA PRO A 117 -8.64 -14.14 -0.18
C PRO A 117 -8.12 -14.52 1.19
N ARG A 118 -8.38 -15.77 1.61
CA ARG A 118 -7.67 -16.34 2.73
C ARG A 118 -6.21 -16.21 2.33
N ALA A 119 -5.41 -15.62 3.21
CA ALA A 119 -3.98 -15.90 3.19
C ALA A 119 -3.87 -17.39 2.99
N ALA A 120 -3.44 -17.82 1.79
CA ALA A 120 -3.14 -19.22 1.59
C ALA A 120 -2.15 -19.51 2.71
N PRO A 121 -2.44 -20.48 3.60
CA PRO A 121 -1.47 -20.84 4.61
C PRO A 121 -0.14 -21.07 3.89
N PRO A 122 1.00 -20.65 4.47
CA PRO A 122 2.29 -20.91 3.88
C PRO A 122 2.33 -22.37 3.40
N PRO A 123 2.87 -22.66 2.21
CA PRO A 123 2.86 -24.00 1.63
C PRO A 123 3.28 -25.00 2.71
N SER A 124 2.51 -26.07 2.89
CA SER A 124 2.79 -27.08 3.93
C SER A 124 4.25 -27.51 3.82
N GLU A 125 5.03 -27.19 4.84
CA GLU A 125 6.46 -27.51 4.96
C GLU A 125 6.71 -29.01 5.15
N HIS A 126 5.67 -29.78 5.48
CA HIS A 126 5.78 -31.24 5.63
C HIS A 126 6.22 -31.92 4.33
N GLY A 127 7.39 -32.58 4.39
CA GLY A 127 7.99 -33.32 3.26
C GLY A 127 8.92 -32.47 2.39
N CYS A 128 9.05 -31.18 2.65
CA CYS A 128 10.00 -30.30 1.96
C CYS A 128 11.41 -30.43 2.54
N PRO A 129 12.46 -30.30 1.71
CA PRO A 129 13.81 -30.07 2.22
C PRO A 129 13.84 -28.83 3.12
N SER A 130 14.60 -28.90 4.21
CA SER A 130 14.84 -27.77 5.11
C SER A 130 15.50 -26.62 4.36
N LEU A 131 15.22 -25.39 4.78
CA LEU A 131 15.96 -24.23 4.32
C LEU A 131 17.37 -24.28 4.93
N ASP A 132 18.38 -23.95 4.13
CA ASP A 132 19.75 -23.82 4.59
C ASP A 132 19.94 -22.43 5.23
N THR A 133 19.47 -22.29 6.47
CA THR A 133 19.52 -21.03 7.23
C THR A 133 20.48 -21.15 8.40
N PRO A 134 21.49 -20.27 8.51
CA PRO A 134 22.40 -20.28 9.64
C PRO A 134 21.70 -19.89 10.94
N GLU A 135 22.18 -20.47 12.04
CA GLU A 135 21.73 -20.11 13.38
C GLU A 135 22.14 -18.67 13.73
N ALA A 136 21.30 -18.02 14.55
CA ALA A 136 21.61 -16.69 15.08
C ALA A 136 22.84 -16.76 16.00
N PRO A 137 23.84 -15.85 15.83
CA PRO A 137 25.00 -15.77 16.69
C PRO A 137 24.67 -15.76 18.19
N PRO A 138 25.52 -16.37 19.04
CA PRO A 138 25.22 -16.55 20.46
C PRO A 138 25.16 -15.23 21.24
N ASP A 139 25.88 -14.20 20.78
CA ASP A 139 25.97 -12.87 21.40
C ASP A 139 24.82 -11.93 21.03
N PHE A 140 23.89 -12.37 20.19
CA PHE A 140 22.72 -11.56 19.82
C PHE A 140 21.83 -11.28 21.02
N THR A 141 21.44 -10.01 21.16
CA THR A 141 20.34 -9.60 22.03
C THR A 141 19.04 -10.29 21.62
N ILE A 142 18.05 -10.31 22.52
CA ILE A 142 16.72 -10.90 22.24
C ILE A 142 16.10 -10.31 20.98
N ALA A 143 16.16 -8.98 20.80
CA ALA A 143 15.59 -8.35 19.61
C ALA A 143 16.34 -8.71 18.33
N GLN A 144 17.67 -8.78 18.38
CA GLN A 144 18.47 -9.21 17.22
C GLN A 144 18.18 -10.66 16.84
N ARG A 145 18.03 -11.55 17.83
CA ARG A 145 17.66 -12.95 17.60
C ARG A 145 16.29 -13.08 16.94
N ILE A 146 15.26 -12.41 17.47
CA ILE A 146 13.92 -12.42 16.86
C ILE A 146 13.97 -11.87 15.42
N ALA A 147 14.66 -10.75 15.20
CA ALA A 147 14.81 -10.18 13.86
C ALA A 147 15.51 -11.14 12.88
N TRP A 148 16.55 -11.85 13.33
CA TRP A 148 17.24 -12.86 12.55
C TRP A 148 16.34 -14.05 12.23
N ASP A 149 15.71 -14.64 13.25
CA ASP A 149 14.89 -15.84 13.12
C ASP A 149 13.70 -15.58 12.18
N LYS A 150 13.07 -14.40 12.26
CA LYS A 150 12.02 -14.01 11.32
C LYS A 150 12.55 -13.80 9.90
N CYS A 151 13.72 -13.20 9.72
CA CYS A 151 14.36 -13.10 8.41
C CYS A 151 14.62 -14.50 7.80
N MET A 152 15.07 -15.46 8.61
CA MET A 152 15.27 -16.85 8.20
C MET A 152 13.94 -17.55 7.88
N GLU A 153 12.90 -17.34 8.70
CA GLU A 153 11.55 -17.88 8.44
C GLU A 153 11.02 -17.43 7.08
N TYR A 154 11.18 -16.15 6.75
CA TYR A 154 10.72 -15.60 5.47
C TYR A 154 11.49 -16.09 4.24
N GLN A 155 12.64 -16.77 4.42
CA GLN A 155 13.36 -17.41 3.31
C GLN A 155 12.53 -18.50 2.63
N ARG A 156 11.50 -19.05 3.29
CA ARG A 156 10.54 -19.98 2.65
C ARG A 156 9.81 -19.37 1.44
N TYR A 157 9.71 -18.04 1.37
CA TYR A 157 9.11 -17.33 0.23
C TYR A 157 10.14 -16.95 -0.84
N VAL A 158 11.43 -16.99 -0.51
CA VAL A 158 12.54 -16.88 -1.47
C VAL A 158 12.81 -18.22 -2.14
N GLU A 159 12.74 -19.29 -1.35
CA GLU A 159 12.91 -20.68 -1.79
C GLU A 159 11.62 -21.47 -1.55
N PRO A 160 10.55 -21.21 -2.33
CA PRO A 160 9.29 -21.92 -2.16
C PRO A 160 9.46 -23.42 -2.39
N CYS A 161 8.73 -24.17 -1.59
CA CYS A 161 8.60 -25.61 -1.77
C CYS A 161 7.60 -25.91 -2.88
N VAL A 162 8.05 -26.67 -3.89
CA VAL A 162 7.24 -27.02 -5.07
C VAL A 162 7.40 -28.50 -5.42
N ALA A 163 6.44 -29.05 -6.16
CA ALA A 163 6.54 -30.40 -6.71
C ALA A 163 7.68 -30.47 -7.76
N GLY A 164 8.63 -31.36 -7.52
CA GLY A 164 9.76 -31.64 -8.40
C GLY A 164 9.40 -32.61 -9.52
N LYS A 165 10.36 -32.86 -10.41
CA LYS A 165 10.22 -33.87 -11.48
C LYS A 165 10.63 -35.26 -10.97
N SER A 166 9.89 -36.30 -11.35
CA SER A 166 10.26 -37.69 -11.13
C SER A 166 11.56 -38.03 -11.88
N PRO A 167 12.55 -38.69 -11.26
CA PRO A 167 13.77 -39.12 -11.95
C PRO A 167 13.50 -40.12 -13.07
N TYR A 168 12.43 -40.91 -12.95
CA TYR A 168 12.10 -41.99 -13.88
C TYR A 168 11.26 -41.53 -15.07
N THR A 169 10.29 -40.65 -14.84
CA THR A 169 9.33 -40.24 -15.88
C THR A 169 9.57 -38.82 -16.39
N GLY A 170 10.39 -38.02 -15.69
CA GLY A 170 10.59 -36.60 -15.99
C GLY A 170 9.37 -35.71 -15.76
N ARG A 171 8.22 -36.27 -15.34
CA ARG A 171 6.97 -35.55 -15.08
C ARG A 171 6.95 -34.99 -13.66
N VAL A 172 6.14 -33.96 -13.44
CA VAL A 172 5.92 -33.40 -12.09
C VAL A 172 5.33 -34.47 -11.18
N ASP A 173 5.99 -34.71 -10.05
CA ASP A 173 5.58 -35.64 -9.02
C ASP A 173 5.20 -34.86 -7.76
N LYS A 174 3.91 -34.91 -7.40
CA LYS A 174 3.37 -34.20 -6.24
C LYS A 174 3.91 -34.71 -4.90
N HIS A 175 4.47 -35.92 -4.86
CA HIS A 175 5.05 -36.52 -3.65
C HIS A 175 6.53 -36.19 -3.49
N ARG A 176 7.19 -35.72 -4.55
CA ARG A 176 8.59 -35.28 -4.51
C ARG A 176 8.65 -33.77 -4.37
N LEU A 177 8.82 -33.28 -3.16
CA LEU A 177 8.93 -31.85 -2.89
C LEU A 177 10.40 -31.39 -2.99
N ILE A 178 10.62 -30.23 -3.61
CA ILE A 178 11.95 -29.60 -3.75
C ILE A 178 11.87 -28.10 -3.46
N ARG A 179 12.98 -27.51 -3.00
CA ARG A 179 13.17 -26.06 -2.91
C ARG A 179 13.62 -25.52 -4.26
N VAL A 180 13.00 -24.44 -4.71
CA VAL A 180 13.43 -23.74 -5.92
C VAL A 180 13.74 -22.30 -5.56
N LYS A 181 15.01 -21.92 -5.67
CA LYS A 181 15.48 -20.56 -5.40
C LYS A 181 14.90 -19.58 -6.43
N ARG A 182 13.94 -18.75 -6.00
CA ARG A 182 13.32 -17.67 -6.79
C ARG A 182 14.00 -16.34 -6.46
N CYS A 183 15.28 -16.29 -6.82
CA CYS A 183 16.10 -15.12 -6.61
C CYS A 183 16.06 -14.20 -7.83
N PHE A 184 15.46 -13.03 -7.67
CA PHE A 184 15.43 -11.97 -8.69
C PHE A 184 16.24 -10.78 -8.19
N ILE A 185 17.56 -10.95 -8.13
CA ILE A 185 18.47 -9.81 -7.97
C ILE A 185 18.87 -9.41 -9.38
N GLY A 186 18.57 -8.17 -9.78
CA GLY A 186 19.09 -7.63 -11.03
C GLY A 186 20.61 -7.77 -11.02
N ARG A 187 21.18 -8.64 -11.86
CA ARG A 187 22.63 -8.80 -11.91
C ARG A 187 23.25 -7.42 -12.23
N PRO A 188 24.27 -6.97 -11.49
CA PRO A 188 24.98 -5.73 -11.79
C PRO A 188 25.87 -5.97 -13.01
N GLN A 189 25.30 -6.08 -14.21
CA GLN A 189 26.07 -6.00 -15.45
C GLN A 189 26.09 -4.54 -15.89
N ASN A 190 27.23 -3.86 -15.65
CA ASN A 190 27.62 -2.60 -16.28
C ASN A 190 26.51 -1.55 -16.39
N ARG A 191 25.82 -1.26 -15.28
CA ARG A 191 24.89 -0.12 -15.21
C ARG A 191 25.68 1.18 -15.04
N TYR A 192 26.33 1.61 -16.12
CA TYR A 192 27.04 2.88 -16.18
C TYR A 192 26.05 4.06 -16.34
N ARG A 193 25.66 4.63 -15.19
CA ARG A 193 25.69 6.08 -14.86
C ARG A 193 24.59 7.05 -15.37
N ILE A 194 24.54 8.18 -14.63
CA ILE A 194 24.04 9.55 -14.91
C ILE A 194 22.60 9.88 -14.45
N SER A 195 22.48 10.30 -13.18
CA SER A 195 21.45 11.21 -12.60
C SER A 195 19.95 10.83 -12.69
N GLY A 196 19.26 10.90 -11.54
CA GLY A 196 17.79 10.90 -11.46
C GLY A 196 17.11 9.53 -11.36
N GLY A 197 17.77 8.54 -10.74
CA GLY A 197 17.23 7.20 -10.51
C GLY A 197 17.22 6.29 -11.74
N GLU A 198 17.21 4.98 -11.50
CA GLU A 198 16.98 3.94 -12.51
C GLU A 198 15.67 3.21 -12.24
N ASP A 199 14.94 2.85 -13.29
CA ASP A 199 13.77 1.98 -13.18
C ASP A 199 14.14 0.65 -12.49
N ALA A 200 13.43 0.33 -11.42
CA ALA A 200 13.55 -0.95 -10.77
C ALA A 200 13.05 -2.07 -11.69
N ASN A 201 13.74 -3.22 -11.68
CA ASN A 201 13.32 -4.39 -12.39
C ASN A 201 12.13 -5.06 -11.69
N TYR A 202 11.38 -5.82 -12.48
CA TYR A 202 10.28 -6.63 -11.97
C TYR A 202 10.79 -7.63 -10.92
N LYS A 203 10.14 -7.67 -9.74
CA LYS A 203 10.47 -8.52 -8.58
C LYS A 203 11.76 -8.16 -7.82
N GLU A 204 12.45 -7.08 -8.19
CA GLU A 204 13.73 -6.68 -7.57
C GLU A 204 13.53 -6.24 -6.11
N PHE A 205 12.49 -5.45 -5.83
CA PHE A 205 12.21 -4.92 -4.49
C PHE A 205 10.80 -5.31 -3.99
N PRO A 206 10.57 -6.60 -3.64
CA PRO A 206 9.25 -7.12 -3.31
C PRO A 206 8.68 -6.62 -1.97
N HIS A 207 9.49 -5.91 -1.17
CA HIS A 207 9.08 -5.34 0.11
C HIS A 207 8.57 -3.90 -0.01
N MET A 208 8.67 -3.28 -1.19
CA MET A 208 8.30 -1.89 -1.37
C MET A 208 6.80 -1.67 -1.23
N ALA A 209 6.45 -0.65 -0.46
CA ALA A 209 5.10 -0.12 -0.35
C ALA A 209 5.10 1.36 -0.72
N VAL A 210 4.14 1.78 -1.55
CA VAL A 210 3.83 3.20 -1.73
C VAL A 210 2.64 3.55 -0.84
N LEU A 211 2.75 4.68 -0.15
CA LEU A 211 1.85 5.10 0.90
C LEU A 211 1.13 6.39 0.53
N GLY A 212 -0.16 6.43 0.83
CA GLY A 212 -1.03 7.52 0.40
C GLY A 212 -2.20 7.79 1.33
N HIS A 213 -2.81 8.94 1.13
CA HIS A 213 -4.02 9.37 1.83
C HIS A 213 -5.15 9.58 0.81
N TYR A 214 -6.39 9.66 1.30
CA TYR A 214 -7.53 9.95 0.46
C TYR A 214 -7.58 11.45 0.13
N ASN A 215 -7.61 11.78 -1.15
CA ASN A 215 -7.83 13.13 -1.61
C ASN A 215 -9.35 13.34 -1.85
N TYR A 216 -9.99 14.10 -0.96
CA TYR A 216 -11.44 14.35 -1.01
C TYR A 216 -11.88 15.27 -2.14
N THR A 217 -10.98 16.07 -2.73
CA THR A 217 -11.32 16.96 -3.85
C THR A 217 -11.27 16.24 -5.18
N ALA A 218 -10.26 15.39 -5.37
CA ALA A 218 -10.09 14.60 -6.59
C ALA A 218 -10.79 13.23 -6.54
N PHE A 219 -11.26 12.79 -5.38
CA PHE A 219 -11.81 11.46 -5.12
C PHE A 219 -10.84 10.31 -5.49
N THR A 220 -9.54 10.54 -5.32
CA THR A 220 -8.46 9.60 -5.64
C THR A 220 -7.54 9.37 -4.44
N VAL A 221 -6.67 8.37 -4.52
CA VAL A 221 -5.56 8.22 -3.58
C VAL A 221 -4.40 9.07 -4.08
N GLU A 222 -3.86 9.90 -3.19
CA GLU A 222 -2.65 10.66 -3.46
C GLU A 222 -1.47 10.02 -2.72
N TRP A 223 -0.53 9.51 -3.51
CA TRP A 223 0.72 8.93 -3.03
C TRP A 223 1.68 10.04 -2.58
N GLY A 224 2.40 9.81 -1.49
CA GLY A 224 3.30 10.83 -0.94
C GLY A 224 4.54 10.29 -0.22
N ALA A 225 4.59 9.00 0.07
CA ALA A 225 5.67 8.40 0.85
C ALA A 225 5.91 6.93 0.48
N GLY A 226 7.06 6.43 0.89
CA GLY A 226 7.42 5.02 0.81
C GLY A 226 7.35 4.30 2.16
N GLY A 227 7.42 2.99 2.10
CA GLY A 227 7.57 2.11 3.25
C GLY A 227 8.11 0.75 2.84
N SER A 228 8.39 -0.09 3.84
CA SER A 228 8.88 -1.44 3.65
C SER A 228 8.06 -2.43 4.43
N LEU A 229 7.52 -3.44 3.76
CA LEU A 229 6.88 -4.57 4.41
C LEU A 229 7.92 -5.32 5.25
N ILE A 230 7.64 -5.57 6.53
CA ILE A 230 8.55 -6.27 7.47
C ILE A 230 7.98 -7.58 8.01
N ASN A 231 6.67 -7.78 7.90
CA ASN A 231 6.00 -9.06 8.13
C ASN A 231 4.72 -9.12 7.27
N GLU A 232 3.83 -10.07 7.52
CA GLU A 232 2.55 -10.23 6.79
C GLU A 232 1.63 -9.02 6.87
N GLN A 233 1.73 -8.15 7.88
CA GLN A 233 0.71 -7.13 8.13
C GLN A 233 1.28 -5.77 8.53
N PHE A 234 2.60 -5.64 8.69
CA PHE A 234 3.27 -4.44 9.16
C PHE A 234 4.21 -3.88 8.11
N ILE A 235 4.08 -2.56 7.91
CA ILE A 235 4.99 -1.74 7.10
C ILE A 235 5.79 -0.84 8.04
N LEU A 236 7.10 -0.82 7.84
CA LEU A 236 8.02 0.15 8.41
C LEU A 236 8.08 1.41 7.55
N THR A 237 8.00 2.57 8.18
CA THR A 237 8.12 3.88 7.51
C THR A 237 8.66 4.93 8.49
N ALA A 238 8.75 6.19 8.07
CA ALA A 238 9.15 7.31 8.92
C ALA A 238 7.93 7.87 9.70
N ALA A 239 8.16 8.44 10.87
CA ALA A 239 7.06 9.01 11.67
C ALA A 239 6.54 10.33 11.09
N HIS A 240 7.40 11.13 10.44
CA HIS A 240 6.99 12.39 9.81
C HIS A 240 5.97 12.18 8.68
N VAL A 241 5.96 11.00 8.06
CA VAL A 241 4.98 10.61 7.03
C VAL A 241 3.55 10.61 7.60
N LEU A 242 3.40 10.48 8.92
CA LEU A 242 2.12 10.44 9.62
C LEU A 242 1.72 11.79 10.23
N TYR A 243 2.56 12.81 10.12
CA TYR A 243 2.43 14.02 10.93
C TYR A 243 1.35 14.99 10.46
N ASP A 244 0.82 14.86 9.24
CA ASP A 244 -0.25 15.74 8.72
C ASP A 244 -1.64 15.26 9.19
N PRO A 245 -2.29 15.94 10.16
CA PRO A 245 -3.59 15.52 10.67
C PRO A 245 -4.73 15.78 9.67
N SER A 246 -4.52 16.70 8.71
CA SER A 246 -5.51 17.04 7.68
C SER A 246 -5.53 16.01 6.54
N ARG A 247 -4.43 15.29 6.36
CA ARG A 247 -4.24 14.28 5.31
C ARG A 247 -3.75 12.96 5.94
N PRO A 248 -4.57 12.33 6.79
CA PRO A 248 -4.15 11.12 7.47
C PRO A 248 -3.85 10.03 6.46
N LEU A 249 -2.74 9.33 6.66
CA LEU A 249 -2.37 8.18 5.84
C LEU A 249 -3.42 7.07 5.98
N ARG A 250 -3.89 6.54 4.84
CA ARG A 250 -5.00 5.59 4.78
C ARG A 250 -4.69 4.33 3.98
N TYR A 251 -3.77 4.42 3.02
CA TYR A 251 -3.58 3.37 2.03
C TYR A 251 -2.13 2.99 1.84
N ALA A 252 -1.91 1.71 1.57
CA ALA A 252 -0.65 1.16 1.12
C ALA A 252 -0.89 0.32 -0.14
N LEU A 253 -0.08 0.51 -1.17
CA LEU A 253 -0.08 -0.30 -2.39
C LEU A 253 1.24 -1.06 -2.49
N LEU A 254 1.15 -2.38 -2.65
CA LEU A 254 2.29 -3.29 -2.71
C LEU A 254 2.25 -4.14 -3.99
N GLY A 255 3.39 -4.70 -4.39
CA GLY A 255 3.47 -5.68 -5.49
C GLY A 255 3.37 -5.08 -6.89
N THR A 256 3.59 -3.77 -7.04
CA THR A 256 3.63 -3.09 -8.34
C THR A 256 4.90 -2.25 -8.47
N LEU A 257 5.38 -2.07 -9.70
CA LEU A 257 6.39 -1.06 -10.03
C LEU A 257 5.74 0.28 -10.36
N ASN A 258 4.51 0.28 -10.87
CA ASN A 258 3.80 1.48 -11.28
C ASN A 258 2.71 1.82 -10.26
N ASN A 259 2.82 2.99 -9.60
CA ASN A 259 1.88 3.43 -8.57
C ASN A 259 0.48 3.82 -9.10
N THR A 260 0.30 3.81 -10.43
CA THR A 260 -1.01 3.96 -11.10
C THR A 260 -1.63 2.63 -11.52
N ASP A 261 -0.87 1.53 -11.45
CA ASP A 261 -1.32 0.21 -11.90
C ASP A 261 -1.97 -0.61 -10.77
N PHE A 262 -3.21 -0.25 -10.45
CA PHE A 262 -4.03 -0.96 -9.47
C PHE A 262 -4.46 -2.37 -9.89
N ARG A 263 -4.19 -2.78 -11.15
CA ARG A 263 -4.55 -4.12 -11.64
C ARG A 263 -3.51 -5.15 -11.24
N ASN A 264 -2.24 -4.74 -11.16
CA ASN A 264 -1.14 -5.62 -10.78
C ASN A 264 -0.73 -5.45 -9.31
N GLY A 265 -0.95 -4.27 -8.73
CA GLY A 265 -0.71 -4.02 -7.31
C GLY A 265 -1.86 -4.46 -6.39
N SER A 266 -1.52 -4.76 -5.14
CA SER A 266 -2.49 -5.06 -4.08
C SER A 266 -2.66 -3.86 -3.15
N LEU A 267 -3.87 -3.30 -3.11
CA LEU A 267 -4.23 -2.17 -2.25
C LEU A 267 -4.69 -2.65 -0.87
N TYR A 268 -4.15 -2.04 0.18
CA TYR A 268 -4.48 -2.30 1.58
C TYR A 268 -4.87 -1.01 2.28
N SER A 269 -5.76 -1.14 3.27
CA SER A 269 -6.09 -0.03 4.16
C SER A 269 -5.18 -0.09 5.39
N VAL A 270 -4.77 1.07 5.89
CA VAL A 270 -4.01 1.19 7.14
C VAL A 270 -4.99 1.37 8.28
N VAL A 271 -5.08 0.36 9.15
CA VAL A 271 -6.02 0.33 10.28
C VAL A 271 -5.41 0.86 11.57
N ARG A 272 -4.08 0.84 11.67
CA ARG A 272 -3.36 1.37 12.84
C ARG A 272 -2.05 2.02 12.41
N THR A 273 -1.80 3.20 12.95
CA THR A 273 -0.51 3.89 12.83
C THR A 273 0.16 3.90 14.21
N ILE A 274 1.45 3.58 14.25
CA ILE A 274 2.23 3.45 15.49
C ILE A 274 3.54 4.21 15.30
N PRO A 275 3.53 5.55 15.45
CA PRO A 275 4.78 6.31 15.51
C PRO A 275 5.56 5.94 16.77
N HIS A 276 6.89 6.06 16.71
CA HIS A 276 7.70 5.87 17.91
C HIS A 276 7.24 6.86 19.01
N PRO A 277 7.04 6.42 20.27
CA PRO A 277 6.43 7.24 21.32
C PRO A 277 7.23 8.49 21.70
N LEU A 278 8.53 8.49 21.36
CA LEU A 278 9.43 9.62 21.59
C LEU A 278 9.70 10.44 20.32
N TYR A 279 8.90 10.27 19.26
CA TYR A 279 9.03 11.05 18.04
C TYR A 279 8.86 12.55 18.34
N ASP A 280 9.81 13.36 17.87
CA ASP A 280 9.79 14.82 17.99
C ASP A 280 9.98 15.43 16.60
N PHE A 281 8.89 15.95 16.03
CA PHE A 281 8.86 16.55 14.70
C PHE A 281 9.82 17.73 14.55
N TYR A 282 9.92 18.59 15.58
CA TYR A 282 10.76 19.79 15.53
C TYR A 282 12.25 19.46 15.61
N LYS A 283 12.61 18.40 16.34
CA LYS A 283 14.00 17.94 16.45
C LYS A 283 14.36 16.85 15.44
N GLN A 284 13.40 16.37 14.64
CA GLN A 284 13.54 15.23 13.73
C GLN A 284 14.17 14.02 14.44
N LYS A 285 13.71 13.75 15.66
CA LYS A 285 14.24 12.68 16.52
C LYS A 285 13.28 11.51 16.53
N ASN A 286 13.81 10.29 16.51
CA ASN A 286 13.04 9.04 16.52
C ASN A 286 12.03 8.97 15.36
N ASP A 287 12.46 9.39 14.17
CA ASP A 287 11.64 9.44 12.97
C ASP A 287 11.45 8.04 12.36
N ILE A 288 10.64 7.23 13.04
CA ILE A 288 10.32 5.85 12.67
C ILE A 288 8.90 5.50 13.14
N ALA A 289 8.17 4.77 12.29
CA ALA A 289 6.79 4.37 12.55
C ALA A 289 6.48 3.00 11.95
N LEU A 290 5.45 2.37 12.49
CA LEU A 290 4.85 1.15 11.97
C LEU A 290 3.42 1.42 11.51
N LEU A 291 3.01 0.76 10.43
CA LEU A 291 1.64 0.75 9.93
C LEU A 291 1.12 -0.68 9.95
N GLN A 292 -0.04 -0.90 10.56
CA GLN A 292 -0.74 -2.17 10.50
C GLN A 292 -1.78 -2.13 9.38
N LEU A 293 -1.72 -3.11 8.48
CA LEU A 293 -2.66 -3.30 7.38
C LEU A 293 -3.97 -3.92 7.87
N ASP A 294 -5.06 -3.71 7.13
CA ASP A 294 -6.40 -4.26 7.42
C ASP A 294 -6.46 -5.78 7.38
N ARG A 295 -5.54 -6.41 6.65
CA ARG A 295 -5.42 -7.85 6.50
C ARG A 295 -3.97 -8.24 6.19
N PRO A 296 -3.58 -9.50 6.49
CA PRO A 296 -2.31 -10.05 6.04
C PRO A 296 -2.15 -9.98 4.52
N VAL A 297 -0.93 -9.71 4.06
CA VAL A 297 -0.56 -9.75 2.66
C VAL A 297 -0.44 -11.19 2.17
N LEU A 298 -0.74 -11.39 0.89
CA LEU A 298 -0.44 -12.65 0.21
C LEU A 298 1.01 -12.64 -0.27
N MET A 299 1.87 -13.40 0.40
CA MET A 299 3.26 -13.53 0.02
C MET A 299 3.38 -14.14 -1.38
N SER A 300 4.25 -13.56 -2.20
CA SER A 300 4.51 -14.00 -3.57
C SER A 300 5.90 -13.57 -4.00
N GLU A 301 6.30 -13.80 -5.24
CA GLU A 301 7.54 -13.21 -5.77
C GLU A 301 7.49 -11.67 -5.88
N PHE A 302 6.30 -11.07 -5.78
CA PHE A 302 6.06 -9.62 -5.85
C PHE A 302 5.94 -8.94 -4.49
N ILE A 303 5.55 -9.70 -3.46
CA ILE A 303 5.28 -9.18 -2.12
C ILE A 303 5.97 -10.10 -1.13
N ARG A 304 7.05 -9.62 -0.51
CA ARG A 304 7.83 -10.32 0.53
C ARG A 304 8.38 -9.30 1.51
N PRO A 305 8.52 -9.65 2.80
CA PRO A 305 9.09 -8.72 3.77
C PRO A 305 10.60 -8.55 3.56
N ILE A 306 11.10 -7.38 3.95
CA ILE A 306 12.53 -7.10 4.08
C ILE A 306 13.04 -7.59 5.44
N CYS A 307 14.29 -8.03 5.51
CA CYS A 307 14.91 -8.38 6.78
C CYS A 307 15.29 -7.12 7.56
N LEU A 308 15.13 -7.13 8.89
CA LEU A 308 15.63 -6.04 9.74
C LEU A 308 17.15 -6.18 9.92
N PHE A 309 17.86 -5.05 9.90
CA PHE A 309 19.31 -5.07 10.07
C PHE A 309 19.73 -5.54 11.46
N VAL A 310 20.70 -6.47 11.47
CA VAL A 310 21.47 -6.90 12.64
C VAL A 310 22.95 -6.92 12.27
N PRO A 311 23.89 -6.87 13.24
CA PRO A 311 25.32 -6.69 12.95
C PRO A 311 25.91 -7.68 11.92
N SER A 312 25.46 -8.94 11.90
CA SER A 312 25.93 -9.96 10.96
C SER A 312 25.55 -9.73 9.50
N PHE A 313 24.66 -8.79 9.19
CA PHE A 313 24.33 -8.39 7.83
C PHE A 313 25.22 -7.26 7.29
N ARG A 314 26.16 -6.76 8.09
CA ARG A 314 27.09 -5.73 7.64
C ARG A 314 28.01 -6.30 6.56
N THR A 315 28.07 -5.62 5.41
CA THR A 315 28.99 -5.97 4.31
C THR A 315 30.27 -5.15 4.37
N GLU A 316 31.36 -5.72 3.86
CA GLU A 316 32.68 -5.04 3.77
C GLU A 316 32.71 -3.96 2.69
N ASP A 317 31.97 -4.15 1.59
CA ASP A 317 31.92 -3.20 0.46
C ASP A 317 31.20 -1.89 0.79
N GLY A 318 30.37 -1.90 1.82
CA GLY A 318 29.60 -0.76 2.27
C GLY A 318 28.64 -0.17 1.24
N GLN A 319 28.19 -0.93 0.25
CA GLN A 319 27.24 -0.44 -0.74
C GLN A 319 25.80 -0.52 -0.22
N ARG A 320 25.08 0.59 -0.31
CA ARG A 320 23.66 0.66 0.00
C ARG A 320 22.84 1.03 -1.22
N THR A 321 21.60 0.58 -1.21
CA THR A 321 20.58 0.89 -2.21
C THR A 321 19.39 1.57 -1.55
N VAL A 322 18.87 2.60 -2.19
CA VAL A 322 17.56 3.21 -1.85
C VAL A 322 16.63 2.98 -3.03
N ALA A 323 15.37 2.65 -2.75
CA ALA A 323 14.33 2.55 -3.77
C ALA A 323 13.08 3.31 -3.32
N GLY A 324 12.36 3.88 -4.29
CA GLY A 324 11.15 4.66 -4.02
C GLY A 324 10.52 5.27 -5.27
N TRP A 325 9.37 5.91 -5.08
CA TRP A 325 8.66 6.65 -6.12
C TRP A 325 8.90 8.16 -6.01
N GLY A 326 9.97 8.56 -5.32
CA GLY A 326 10.32 9.96 -5.16
C GLY A 326 10.61 10.68 -6.47
N ALA A 327 10.65 12.00 -6.39
CA ALA A 327 10.94 12.83 -7.54
C ALA A 327 12.37 12.57 -8.05
N THR A 328 12.50 12.44 -9.37
CA THR A 328 13.77 12.07 -10.02
C THR A 328 14.63 13.27 -10.37
N GLY A 329 14.13 14.50 -10.13
CA GLY A 329 14.73 15.74 -10.63
C GLY A 329 14.54 15.97 -12.14
N LYS A 330 14.02 14.99 -12.89
CA LYS A 330 13.70 15.10 -14.32
C LYS A 330 12.30 15.67 -14.57
N SER A 331 11.39 15.48 -13.63
CA SER A 331 10.02 15.99 -13.63
C SER A 331 9.66 16.53 -12.24
N PRO A 332 8.85 17.59 -12.12
CA PRO A 332 8.22 17.92 -10.85
C PRO A 332 7.31 16.78 -10.40
N GLY A 333 7.36 16.45 -9.10
CA GLY A 333 6.50 15.43 -8.48
C GLY A 333 7.07 14.00 -8.49
N MET A 334 6.35 13.11 -7.82
CA MET A 334 6.70 11.70 -7.67
C MET A 334 6.77 10.98 -9.03
N SER A 335 7.71 10.02 -9.14
CA SER A 335 7.74 9.09 -10.26
C SER A 335 6.53 8.16 -10.24
N GLN A 336 5.99 7.83 -11.41
CA GLN A 336 5.00 6.76 -11.53
C GLN A 336 5.64 5.37 -11.37
N MET A 337 6.88 5.24 -11.86
CA MET A 337 7.66 4.00 -11.85
C MET A 337 8.60 3.97 -10.65
N LEU A 338 8.71 2.83 -9.98
CA LEU A 338 9.64 2.62 -8.88
C LEU A 338 11.06 2.85 -9.39
N GLN A 339 11.77 3.78 -8.74
CA GLN A 339 13.15 4.11 -9.01
C GLN A 339 14.06 3.51 -7.95
N MET A 340 15.32 3.32 -8.30
CA MET A 340 16.38 2.99 -7.35
C MET A 340 17.62 3.85 -7.56
N THR A 341 18.41 3.96 -6.50
CA THR A 341 19.78 4.47 -6.50
C THR A 341 20.63 3.49 -5.72
N ASP A 342 21.72 3.03 -6.33
CA ASP A 342 22.68 2.12 -5.72
C ASP A 342 24.01 2.83 -5.39
N ASN A 343 24.98 2.08 -4.88
CA ASN A 343 26.32 2.57 -4.56
C ASN A 343 26.35 3.76 -3.58
N LEU A 344 25.35 3.88 -2.69
CA LEU A 344 25.43 4.84 -1.59
C LEU A 344 26.40 4.32 -0.54
N TYR A 345 27.16 5.24 0.05
CA TYR A 345 28.07 4.91 1.15
C TYR A 345 27.78 5.76 2.37
N ILE A 346 28.03 5.18 3.54
CA ILE A 346 27.98 5.91 4.81
C ILE A 346 29.13 6.93 4.82
N THR A 347 28.81 8.17 5.16
CA THR A 347 29.77 9.26 5.20
C THR A 347 29.78 9.94 6.57
N ASP A 348 30.68 10.90 6.74
CA ASP A 348 30.80 11.62 8.01
C ASP A 348 29.55 12.48 8.25
N HIS A 349 29.08 12.43 9.49
CA HIS A 349 27.85 13.10 9.92
C HIS A 349 27.88 14.64 9.80
N THR A 350 29.06 15.26 9.74
CA THR A 350 29.18 16.72 9.56
C THR A 350 28.56 17.21 8.26
N GLU A 351 28.54 16.38 7.21
CA GLU A 351 27.85 16.71 5.97
C GLU A 351 26.33 16.77 6.17
N CYS A 352 25.77 15.80 6.89
CA CYS A 352 24.34 15.79 7.22
C CYS A 352 23.93 16.89 8.18
N LEU A 353 24.78 17.29 9.13
CA LEU A 353 24.51 18.41 10.03
C LEU A 353 24.34 19.74 9.27
N LYS A 354 25.08 19.93 8.16
CA LYS A 354 24.97 21.13 7.32
C LYS A 354 23.60 21.27 6.65
N LEU A 355 22.89 20.17 6.41
CA LEU A 355 21.54 20.19 5.79
C LEU A 355 20.52 20.95 6.64
N LYS A 356 20.77 21.07 7.95
CA LYS A 356 19.84 21.63 8.92
C LYS A 356 20.57 22.53 9.94
N SER A 357 21.50 23.34 9.45
CA SER A 357 22.34 24.26 10.25
C SER A 357 21.55 25.21 11.16
N ASN A 358 20.30 25.54 10.81
CA ASN A 358 19.40 26.40 11.59
C ASN A 358 18.33 25.64 12.39
N SER A 359 18.49 24.33 12.61
CA SER A 359 17.51 23.50 13.32
C SER A 359 18.02 23.02 14.68
N LYS A 360 17.13 22.48 15.51
CA LYS A 360 17.47 21.76 16.76
C LYS A 360 17.84 20.28 16.53
N PHE A 361 18.05 19.87 15.28
CA PHE A 361 18.46 18.51 14.96
C PHE A 361 19.85 18.23 15.55
N ASN A 362 19.98 17.11 16.24
CA ASN A 362 21.26 16.63 16.75
C ASN A 362 21.52 15.24 16.19
N PHE A 363 22.57 15.13 15.37
CA PHE A 363 22.96 13.86 14.80
C PHE A 363 23.56 12.96 15.88
N THR A 364 23.22 11.68 15.84
CA THR A 364 23.84 10.66 16.70
C THR A 364 23.95 9.37 15.92
N SER A 365 25.16 8.83 15.86
CA SER A 365 25.44 7.54 15.21
C SER A 365 24.74 6.36 15.88
N LYS A 366 24.08 6.55 17.04
CA LYS A 366 23.22 5.50 17.61
C LYS A 366 21.89 5.36 16.87
N PHE A 367 21.36 6.46 16.33
CA PHE A 367 20.00 6.51 15.78
C PHE A 367 19.92 7.05 14.35
N HIS A 368 21.02 7.55 13.80
CA HIS A 368 21.06 8.19 12.48
C HIS A 368 22.21 7.65 11.63
N ILE A 369 21.94 7.46 10.35
CA ILE A 369 22.92 7.16 9.31
C ILE A 369 23.00 8.39 8.40
N CYS A 370 24.23 8.82 8.08
CA CYS A 370 24.48 9.80 7.04
C CYS A 370 25.02 9.06 5.83
N ALA A 371 24.33 9.12 4.70
CA ALA A 371 24.78 8.46 3.47
C ALA A 371 24.62 9.37 2.26
N LYS A 372 25.50 9.21 1.27
CA LYS A 372 25.46 9.95 0.02
C LYS A 372 25.86 9.08 -1.16
N SER A 373 25.51 9.53 -2.36
CA SER A 373 26.09 8.97 -3.58
C SER A 373 27.49 9.53 -3.83
N PRO A 374 28.33 8.83 -4.60
CA PRO A 374 29.61 9.37 -5.06
C PRO A 374 29.39 10.67 -5.84
N ALA A 375 30.29 11.65 -5.67
CA ALA A 375 30.17 12.99 -6.27
C ALA A 375 29.94 12.99 -7.79
N LEU A 376 30.36 11.92 -8.48
CA LEU A 376 30.20 11.75 -9.92
C LEU A 376 28.81 11.21 -10.33
N ASN A 377 27.99 10.74 -9.39
CA ASN A 377 26.71 10.07 -9.67
C ASN A 377 25.47 10.95 -9.41
N LYS A 378 25.62 12.13 -8.77
CA LYS A 378 24.56 13.15 -8.57
C LYS A 378 23.16 12.56 -8.29
N SER A 379 23.06 11.54 -7.44
CA SER A 379 21.81 10.81 -7.18
C SER A 379 21.53 10.80 -5.68
N ASP A 380 20.38 11.34 -5.27
CA ASP A 380 20.03 11.51 -3.85
C ASP A 380 18.61 11.04 -3.60
N SER A 381 18.32 10.61 -2.37
CA SER A 381 16.95 10.41 -1.90
C SER A 381 16.19 11.73 -1.94
N CYS A 382 14.98 11.71 -2.52
CA CYS A 382 14.21 12.89 -2.83
C CYS A 382 12.81 12.91 -2.16
N GLN A 383 12.07 14.00 -2.34
CA GLN A 383 10.63 14.06 -2.03
C GLN A 383 9.88 12.86 -2.61
N GLY A 384 9.17 12.12 -1.77
CA GLY A 384 8.43 10.90 -2.14
C GLY A 384 9.18 9.59 -1.92
N ASP A 385 10.48 9.63 -1.61
CA ASP A 385 11.22 8.48 -1.04
C ASP A 385 11.13 8.44 0.49
N SER A 386 10.60 9.51 1.12
CA SER A 386 10.38 9.63 2.56
C SER A 386 9.73 8.38 3.14
N GLY A 387 10.33 7.80 4.18
CA GLY A 387 9.86 6.56 4.80
C GLY A 387 10.25 5.27 4.07
N GLY A 388 10.83 5.35 2.87
CA GLY A 388 11.39 4.20 2.15
C GLY A 388 12.67 3.66 2.78
N PRO A 389 13.15 2.48 2.33
CA PRO A 389 14.30 1.82 2.94
C PRO A 389 15.66 2.27 2.35
N LEU A 390 16.66 2.35 3.23
CA LEU A 390 18.08 2.23 2.90
C LEU A 390 18.48 0.78 3.14
N MET A 391 18.94 0.12 2.08
CA MET A 391 19.06 -1.34 2.04
C MET A 391 20.47 -1.82 1.79
N ILE A 392 20.78 -2.98 2.34
CA ILE A 392 21.94 -3.80 1.99
C ILE A 392 21.43 -5.07 1.32
N LEU A 393 22.07 -5.48 0.23
CA LEU A 393 21.78 -6.75 -0.41
C LEU A 393 22.53 -7.87 0.31
N ASN A 394 21.80 -8.85 0.85
CA ASN A 394 22.38 -10.12 1.27
C ASN A 394 22.27 -11.13 0.13
N SER A 395 23.38 -11.36 -0.57
CA SER A 395 23.43 -12.27 -1.73
C SER A 395 23.25 -13.74 -1.35
N THR A 396 23.69 -14.14 -0.14
CA THR A 396 23.53 -15.50 0.39
C THR A 396 22.04 -15.87 0.48
N PHE A 397 21.26 -15.04 1.16
CA PHE A 397 19.82 -15.23 1.37
C PHE A 397 18.95 -14.67 0.25
N CYS A 398 19.55 -14.08 -0.79
CA CYS A 398 18.83 -13.38 -1.84
C CYS A 398 17.71 -12.45 -1.30
N SER A 399 18.06 -11.68 -0.28
CA SER A 399 17.13 -10.84 0.46
C SER A 399 17.78 -9.50 0.73
N TYR A 400 16.97 -8.44 0.71
CA TYR A 400 17.43 -7.13 1.19
C TYR A 400 17.28 -7.05 2.70
N VAL A 401 18.12 -6.23 3.29
CA VAL A 401 18.13 -5.92 4.72
C VAL A 401 17.95 -4.42 4.87
N VAL A 402 16.97 -3.97 5.66
CA VAL A 402 16.75 -2.54 5.92
C VAL A 402 17.68 -2.04 7.01
N GLU A 403 18.73 -1.32 6.63
CA GLU A 403 19.70 -0.69 7.54
C GLU A 403 19.18 0.66 8.06
N GLY A 404 18.43 1.38 7.24
CA GLY A 404 17.87 2.68 7.59
C GLY A 404 16.52 2.97 6.95
N VAL A 405 15.83 3.98 7.48
CA VAL A 405 14.58 4.53 6.92
C VAL A 405 14.85 5.96 6.47
N VAL A 406 14.48 6.33 5.24
CA VAL A 406 14.67 7.69 4.69
C VAL A 406 13.93 8.70 5.57
N SER A 407 14.68 9.61 6.21
CA SER A 407 14.12 10.63 7.12
C SER A 407 14.09 12.00 6.44
N PHE A 408 15.26 12.59 6.13
CA PHE A 408 15.33 13.86 5.41
C PHE A 408 16.64 14.01 4.64
N GLY A 409 16.62 14.78 3.56
CA GLY A 409 17.80 15.10 2.76
C GLY A 409 17.87 16.58 2.39
N ALA A 410 18.76 16.91 1.46
CA ALA A 410 18.75 18.22 0.81
C ALA A 410 17.40 18.44 0.10
N GLY A 411 16.85 19.65 0.18
CA GLY A 411 15.55 19.97 -0.44
C GLY A 411 15.55 19.90 -1.98
N ASN A 412 16.72 19.83 -2.60
CA ASN A 412 16.91 19.66 -4.03
C ASN A 412 17.43 18.26 -4.31
N CYS A 413 16.89 17.62 -5.34
CA CYS A 413 17.16 16.23 -5.65
C CYS A 413 18.19 16.09 -6.76
N ALA A 414 18.84 14.92 -6.82
CA ALA A 414 19.82 14.58 -7.84
C ALA A 414 21.05 15.52 -7.88
N LEU A 415 21.60 15.88 -6.72
CA LEU A 415 22.80 16.71 -6.58
C LEU A 415 24.02 15.97 -6.03
N GLY A 416 23.88 14.74 -5.54
CA GLY A 416 24.93 14.04 -4.80
C GLY A 416 25.00 14.45 -3.33
N ALA A 417 23.97 15.13 -2.81
CA ALA A 417 23.88 15.56 -1.43
C ALA A 417 23.67 14.39 -0.47
N ALA A 418 24.30 14.51 0.70
CA ALA A 418 24.04 13.59 1.80
C ALA A 418 22.59 13.66 2.28
N ALA A 419 22.09 12.54 2.78
CA ALA A 419 20.80 12.42 3.42
C ALA A 419 20.92 11.70 4.77
N VAL A 420 19.99 12.03 5.67
CA VAL A 420 19.85 11.41 6.98
C VAL A 420 18.79 10.32 6.91
N TYR A 421 19.16 9.15 7.42
CA TYR A 421 18.28 8.00 7.57
C TYR A 421 18.19 7.63 9.04
N THR A 422 17.01 7.21 9.49
CA THR A 422 16.83 6.66 10.84
C THR A 422 17.41 5.25 10.87
N ARG A 423 18.41 5.01 11.74
CA ARG A 423 19.11 3.73 11.88
C ARG A 423 18.18 2.66 12.48
N VAL A 424 17.94 1.56 11.76
CA VAL A 424 16.96 0.52 12.18
C VAL A 424 17.41 -0.26 13.42
N ASP A 425 18.69 -0.64 13.51
CA ASP A 425 19.22 -1.41 14.65
C ASP A 425 19.13 -0.65 15.99
N GLY A 426 19.08 0.68 15.94
CA GLY A 426 18.82 1.53 17.10
C GLY A 426 17.42 1.39 17.70
N TYR A 427 16.46 0.80 16.98
CA TYR A 427 15.06 0.66 17.38
C TYR A 427 14.56 -0.79 17.40
N LEU A 428 15.43 -1.79 17.24
CA LEU A 428 15.02 -3.20 17.17
C LEU A 428 14.12 -3.62 18.32
N ASP A 429 14.46 -3.28 19.56
CA ASP A 429 13.63 -3.60 20.72
C ASP A 429 12.20 -3.07 20.58
N TRP A 430 12.02 -1.85 20.08
CA TRP A 430 10.70 -1.27 19.86
C TRP A 430 9.99 -1.93 18.68
N LEU A 431 10.71 -2.20 17.58
CA LEU A 431 10.17 -2.86 16.39
C LEU A 431 9.64 -4.26 16.72
N VAL A 432 10.49 -5.14 17.26
CA VAL A 432 10.11 -6.53 17.53
C VAL A 432 8.97 -6.62 18.55
N ARG A 433 8.95 -5.74 19.56
CA ARG A 433 7.87 -5.70 20.56
C ARG A 433 6.50 -5.38 19.97
N ASN A 434 6.45 -4.52 18.94
CA ASN A 434 5.20 -4.15 18.31
C ASN A 434 4.78 -5.11 17.20
N VAL A 435 5.74 -5.71 16.51
CA VAL A 435 5.51 -6.53 15.30
C VAL A 435 5.36 -8.01 15.64
N TRP A 436 6.11 -8.50 16.64
CA TRP A 436 6.15 -9.90 17.09
C TRP A 436 6.07 -9.99 18.62
N PRO A 437 4.96 -9.52 19.24
CA PRO A 437 4.82 -9.48 20.69
C PRO A 437 4.90 -10.87 21.34
N ASP A 438 4.41 -11.93 20.68
CA ASP A 438 4.42 -13.29 21.23
C ASP A 438 5.83 -13.87 21.29
N ASP A 439 6.62 -13.70 20.23
CA ASP A 439 8.03 -14.10 20.19
C ASP A 439 8.84 -13.32 21.26
N TRP A 440 8.56 -12.02 21.41
CA TRP A 440 9.18 -11.19 22.45
C TRP A 440 8.85 -11.65 23.87
N ASN A 441 7.57 -11.86 24.16
CA ASN A 441 7.10 -12.27 25.49
C ASN A 441 7.65 -13.67 25.85
N THR A 442 7.62 -14.60 24.90
CA THR A 442 8.19 -15.94 25.06
C THR A 442 9.68 -15.88 25.36
N ALA A 443 10.46 -15.10 24.59
CA ALA A 443 11.90 -14.95 24.82
C ALA A 443 12.25 -14.27 26.15
N LYS A 444 11.31 -13.50 26.74
CA LYS A 444 11.44 -12.88 28.07
C LYS A 444 10.91 -13.75 29.21
N GLY A 445 10.35 -14.92 28.93
CA GLY A 445 9.70 -15.77 29.93
C GLY A 445 8.42 -15.16 30.50
N GLN A 446 7.76 -14.27 29.75
CA GLN A 446 6.49 -13.66 30.10
C GLN A 446 5.32 -14.46 29.50
N PRO A 447 4.17 -14.56 30.19
CA PRO A 447 3.02 -15.29 29.66
C PRO A 447 2.55 -14.66 28.33
N VAL A 448 2.33 -15.51 27.33
CA VAL A 448 1.76 -15.11 26.02
C VAL A 448 0.32 -14.69 26.26
N MET A 449 0.03 -13.40 26.07
CA MET A 449 -1.32 -12.84 26.22
C MET A 449 -2.08 -13.07 24.91
N TYR A 450 -2.92 -14.10 24.86
CA TYR A 450 -3.94 -14.21 23.82
C TYR A 450 -4.95 -13.08 24.05
N ILE A 451 -4.94 -12.06 23.19
CA ILE A 451 -5.93 -10.97 23.18
C ILE A 451 -7.12 -11.39 22.30
#